data_AF-A0A970YTQ3-F1
#
_entry.id   AF-A0A970YTQ3-F1
#
_cell.length_a   1.000
_cell.length_b   1.000
_cell.length_c   1.000
_cell.angle_alpha   90.00
_cell.angle_beta   90.00
_cell.angle_gamma   90.00
#
_symmetry.space_group_name_H-M   'P 1'
#
loop_
_entity.id
_entity.type
_entity.pdbx_description
1 polymer ?
#
loop_
_entity_poly.entity_id
_entity_poly.type
_entity_poly.pdbx_seq_one_letter_code
_entity_poly.pdbx_strand_id
1 'polypeptide(L)'
;MNKRAEAKQILLELQVPPAQQSDVCCFALLALAGMSNNSAWNQASNEWLRIHDIMSWTRKHYDVDYAENSRETFRKQAIHHFRNAAFIEDNGKATNSPNYRYRLTDEMLALLRSFGGEMWQQNKDKFTEEHESLISQYASKKSMRKMPVKI
;
A
#
# COMPACT_ATOMS: atom_id res chain seq x y z
N MET A 1 -13.59 -8.65 14.94
CA MET A 1 -12.30 -8.94 14.28
C MET A 1 -11.44 -7.68 14.36
N ASN A 2 -10.13 -7.82 14.56
CA ASN A 2 -9.23 -6.67 14.55
C ASN A 2 -8.93 -6.25 13.11
N LYS A 3 -8.87 -4.94 12.84
CA LYS A 3 -8.64 -4.39 11.50
C LYS A 3 -7.30 -4.84 10.89
N ARG A 4 -6.29 -5.09 11.74
CA ARG A 4 -5.03 -5.74 11.34
C ARG A 4 -5.23 -7.15 10.75
N ALA A 5 -6.12 -7.96 11.34
CA ALA A 5 -6.39 -9.30 10.82
C ALA A 5 -7.12 -9.23 9.48
N GLU A 6 -8.05 -8.26 9.32
CA GLU A 6 -8.70 -7.98 8.03
C GLU A 6 -7.68 -7.56 6.97
N ALA A 7 -6.75 -6.64 7.30
CA ALA A 7 -5.67 -6.24 6.40
C ALA A 7 -4.78 -7.43 5.99
N LYS A 8 -4.46 -8.32 6.93
CA LYS A 8 -3.71 -9.54 6.63
C LYS A 8 -4.49 -10.46 5.70
N GLN A 9 -5.80 -10.60 5.90
CA GLN A 9 -6.66 -11.40 5.04
C GLN A 9 -6.73 -10.83 3.62
N ILE A 10 -6.83 -9.50 3.47
CA ILE A 10 -6.76 -8.83 2.15
C ILE A 10 -5.45 -9.17 1.45
N LEU A 11 -4.31 -9.03 2.14
CA LEU A 11 -3.01 -9.37 1.55
C LEU A 11 -2.91 -10.85 1.17
N LEU A 12 -3.49 -11.74 1.97
CA LEU A 12 -3.55 -13.17 1.67
C LEU A 12 -4.41 -13.46 0.44
N GLU A 13 -5.59 -12.85 0.33
CA GLU A 13 -6.50 -13.01 -0.81
C GLU A 13 -5.93 -12.43 -2.10
N LEU A 14 -5.12 -11.38 -2.00
CA LEU A 14 -4.34 -10.81 -3.10
C LEU A 14 -3.10 -11.64 -3.46
N GLN A 15 -2.93 -12.83 -2.87
CA GLN A 15 -1.80 -13.73 -3.09
C GLN A 15 -0.42 -13.08 -2.85
N VAL A 16 -0.36 -12.08 -1.96
CA VAL A 16 0.88 -11.41 -1.59
C VAL A 16 1.79 -12.41 -0.87
N PRO A 17 3.10 -12.47 -1.17
CA PRO A 17 4.01 -13.42 -0.55
C PRO A 17 4.00 -13.34 0.99
N PRO A 18 4.18 -14.47 1.71
CA PRO A 18 4.09 -14.50 3.17
C PRO A 18 5.09 -13.56 3.86
N ALA A 19 6.25 -13.32 3.24
CA ALA A 19 7.25 -12.35 3.70
C ALA A 19 6.70 -10.90 3.77
N GLN A 20 5.67 -10.59 2.98
CA GLN A 20 5.00 -9.29 2.89
C GLN A 20 3.62 -9.30 3.58
N GLN A 21 3.28 -10.36 4.32
CA GLN A 21 2.10 -10.44 5.18
C GLN A 21 2.45 -10.14 6.66
N SER A 22 3.61 -9.52 6.89
CA SER A 22 4.06 -9.13 8.22
C SER A 22 3.20 -7.99 8.78
N ASP A 23 3.30 -7.79 10.08
CA ASP A 23 2.51 -6.75 10.77
C ASP A 23 2.85 -5.36 10.26
N VAL A 24 4.11 -5.11 9.92
CA VAL A 24 4.57 -3.87 9.28
C VAL A 24 3.83 -3.61 7.98
N CYS A 25 3.60 -4.64 7.16
CA CYS A 25 2.87 -4.50 5.90
C CYS A 25 1.38 -4.23 6.15
N CYS A 26 0.78 -4.91 7.12
CA CYS A 26 -0.61 -4.68 7.52
C CYS A 26 -0.81 -3.23 8.00
N PHE A 27 0.05 -2.74 8.89
CA PHE A 27 -0.02 -1.37 9.40
C PHE A 27 0.25 -0.33 8.32
N ALA A 28 1.22 -0.59 7.42
CA ALA A 28 1.47 0.29 6.29
C ALA A 28 0.23 0.42 5.39
N LEU A 29 -0.43 -0.70 5.06
CA LEU A 29 -1.66 -0.70 4.26
C LEU A 29 -2.78 0.08 4.96
N LEU A 30 -2.96 -0.16 6.26
CA LEU A 30 -4.00 0.52 7.05
C LEU A 30 -3.76 2.03 7.15
N ALA A 31 -2.52 2.45 7.38
CA ALA A 31 -2.18 3.87 7.42
C ALA A 31 -2.38 4.53 6.05
N LEU A 32 -1.97 3.86 4.97
CA LEU A 32 -2.17 4.34 3.61
C LEU A 32 -3.65 4.47 3.23
N ALA A 33 -4.48 3.57 3.76
CA ALA A 33 -5.93 3.58 3.58
C ALA A 33 -6.66 4.50 4.57
N GLY A 34 -5.98 5.05 5.58
CA GLY A 34 -6.59 5.83 6.66
C GLY A 34 -7.53 5.02 7.58
N MET A 35 -7.32 3.71 7.69
CA MET A 35 -8.29 2.75 8.24
C MET A 35 -8.09 2.42 9.73
N SER A 36 -8.79 3.12 10.62
CA SER A 36 -8.75 2.80 12.06
C SER A 36 -9.52 1.50 12.39
N ASN A 37 -9.32 0.97 13.60
CA ASN A 37 -10.03 -0.23 14.07
C ASN A 37 -11.56 -0.11 14.00
N ASN A 38 -12.09 1.12 14.12
CA ASN A 38 -13.53 1.38 14.09
C ASN A 38 -14.03 1.86 12.72
N SER A 39 -13.14 2.08 11.76
CA SER A 39 -13.50 2.58 10.43
C SER A 39 -14.04 1.45 9.55
N ALA A 40 -15.12 1.75 8.80
CA ALA A 40 -15.62 0.85 7.76
C ALA A 40 -14.75 0.98 6.50
N TRP A 41 -14.49 -0.13 5.82
CA TRP A 41 -13.58 -0.16 4.66
C TRP A 41 -14.03 0.73 3.50
N ASN A 42 -15.34 0.97 3.37
CA ASN A 42 -15.90 1.93 2.43
C ASN A 42 -15.41 3.39 2.64
N GLN A 43 -14.90 3.73 3.83
CA GLN A 43 -14.33 5.03 4.16
C GLN A 43 -12.84 5.14 3.84
N ALA A 44 -12.23 4.09 3.28
CA ALA A 44 -10.82 4.12 2.91
C ALA A 44 -10.50 5.34 2.03
N SER A 45 -9.36 5.96 2.27
CA SER A 45 -8.83 7.10 1.52
C SER A 45 -7.50 6.76 0.85
N ASN A 46 -7.08 7.58 -0.11
CA ASN A 46 -5.78 7.45 -0.78
C ASN A 46 -4.95 8.74 -0.66
N GLU A 47 -4.85 9.27 0.56
CA GLU A 47 -4.10 10.49 0.82
C GLU A 47 -2.60 10.31 0.58
N TRP A 48 -1.93 11.42 0.23
CA TRP A 48 -0.50 11.46 0.03
C TRP A 48 0.24 11.48 1.36
N LEU A 49 0.85 10.35 1.72
CA LEU A 49 1.52 10.15 3.00
C LEU A 49 3.02 9.90 2.84
N ARG A 50 3.82 10.40 3.78
CA ARG A 50 5.23 10.00 3.92
C ARG A 50 5.32 8.79 4.84
N ILE A 51 6.46 8.09 4.82
CA ILE A 51 6.71 6.97 5.74
C ILE A 51 6.63 7.44 7.20
N HIS A 52 7.07 8.67 7.49
CA HIS A 52 6.94 9.25 8.83
C HIS A 52 5.47 9.43 9.24
N ASP A 53 4.61 9.85 8.31
CA ASP A 53 3.18 10.00 8.57
C ASP A 53 2.53 8.61 8.79
N ILE A 54 2.94 7.58 8.04
CA ILE A 54 2.50 6.19 8.22
C ILE A 54 2.85 5.65 9.61
N MET A 55 4.10 5.83 10.05
CA MET A 55 4.54 5.40 11.39
C MET A 55 3.80 6.16 12.50
N SER A 56 3.69 7.48 12.37
CA SER A 56 2.97 8.32 13.34
C SER A 56 1.49 7.96 13.43
N TRP A 57 0.87 7.66 12.29
CA TRP A 57 -0.52 7.24 12.23
C TRP A 57 -0.72 5.87 12.90
N THR A 58 0.20 4.92 12.66
CA THR A 58 0.16 3.60 13.29
C THR A 58 0.29 3.71 14.80
N ARG A 59 1.22 4.54 15.29
CA ARG A 59 1.38 4.85 16.71
C ARG A 59 0.09 5.43 17.30
N LYS A 60 -0.54 6.39 16.62
CA LYS A 60 -1.75 7.09 17.11
C LYS A 60 -2.99 6.19 17.17
N HIS A 61 -3.17 5.29 16.20
CA HIS A 61 -4.40 4.50 16.06
C HIS A 61 -4.31 3.06 16.57
N TYR A 62 -3.10 2.49 16.64
CA TYR A 62 -2.88 1.11 17.04
C TYR A 62 -1.95 0.97 18.25
N ASP A 63 -1.50 2.09 18.84
CA ASP A 63 -0.57 2.14 19.97
C ASP A 63 0.75 1.37 19.71
N VAL A 64 1.09 1.16 18.44
CA VAL A 64 2.34 0.49 18.05
C VAL A 64 3.39 1.54 17.77
N ASP A 65 4.33 1.66 18.69
CA ASP A 65 5.47 2.55 18.52
C ASP A 65 6.61 1.88 17.76
N TYR A 66 6.96 2.46 16.61
CA TYR A 66 8.11 2.03 15.82
C TYR A 66 9.22 3.07 15.94
N ALA A 67 10.39 2.63 16.41
CA ALA A 67 11.58 3.48 16.44
C ALA A 67 11.98 3.94 15.03
N GLU A 68 12.65 5.09 14.93
CA GLU A 68 12.97 5.74 13.65
C GLU A 68 13.81 4.86 12.71
N ASN A 69 14.65 3.96 13.25
CA ASN A 69 15.37 2.95 12.48
C ASN A 69 14.45 1.99 11.69
N SER A 70 13.21 1.80 12.15
CA SER A 70 12.20 0.97 11.48
C SER A 70 11.66 1.62 10.20
N ARG A 71 11.92 2.91 9.96
CA ARG A 71 11.56 3.60 8.72
C ARG A 71 12.10 2.88 7.48
N GLU A 72 13.35 2.41 7.58
CA GLU A 72 13.98 1.61 6.53
C GLU A 72 13.28 0.27 6.31
N THR A 73 12.78 -0.35 7.38
CA THR A 73 12.00 -1.59 7.34
C THR A 73 10.67 -1.37 6.61
N PHE A 74 9.90 -0.35 6.98
CA PHE A 74 8.66 0.00 6.27
C PHE A 74 8.92 0.26 4.78
N ARG A 75 10.01 0.97 4.46
CA ARG A 75 10.39 1.27 3.08
C ARG A 75 10.71 0.03 2.27
N LYS A 76 11.56 -0.87 2.81
CA LYS A 76 12.06 -2.05 2.09
C LYS A 76 11.05 -3.20 2.08
N GLN A 77 10.35 -3.45 3.20
CA GLN A 77 9.46 -4.60 3.35
C GLN A 77 8.02 -4.33 2.89
N ALA A 78 7.47 -3.14 3.14
CA ALA A 78 6.09 -2.83 2.76
C ALA A 78 6.05 -2.01 1.47
N ILE A 79 6.54 -0.77 1.52
CA ILE A 79 6.37 0.22 0.46
C ILE A 79 6.97 -0.22 -0.87
N HIS A 80 8.21 -0.74 -0.88
CA HIS A 80 8.86 -1.18 -2.11
C HIS A 80 8.06 -2.29 -2.82
N HIS A 81 7.53 -3.22 -2.04
CA HIS A 81 6.75 -4.34 -2.54
C HIS A 81 5.37 -3.91 -3.01
N PHE A 82 4.65 -3.12 -2.21
CA PHE A 82 3.36 -2.54 -2.60
C PHE A 82 3.47 -1.71 -3.88
N ARG A 83 4.58 -1.01 -4.09
CA ARG A 83 4.84 -0.27 -5.32
C ARG A 83 5.04 -1.19 -6.52
N ASN A 84 5.77 -2.30 -6.34
CA ASN A 84 5.99 -3.26 -7.42
C ASN A 84 4.72 -4.03 -7.76
N ALA A 85 3.85 -4.26 -6.78
CA ALA A 85 2.53 -4.86 -6.96
C ALA A 85 1.46 -3.86 -7.43
N ALA A 86 1.82 -2.63 -7.82
CA ALA A 86 0.88 -1.58 -8.23
C ALA A 86 -0.24 -1.25 -7.20
N PHE A 87 -0.05 -1.57 -5.92
CA PHE A 87 -0.98 -1.20 -4.85
C PHE A 87 -0.86 0.27 -4.46
N ILE A 88 0.36 0.79 -4.56
CA ILE A 88 0.67 2.19 -4.27
C ILE A 88 1.40 2.84 -5.42
N GLU A 89 1.20 4.14 -5.54
CA GLU A 89 1.97 5.00 -6.42
C GLU A 89 2.72 6.06 -5.62
N ASP A 90 3.82 6.53 -6.18
CA ASP A 90 4.60 7.62 -5.63
C ASP A 90 4.43 8.89 -6.46
N ASN A 91 4.60 10.04 -5.82
CA ASN A 91 4.49 11.34 -6.50
C ASN A 91 5.64 11.64 -7.46
N GLY A 92 6.57 10.69 -7.64
CA GLY A 92 7.63 10.81 -8.62
C GLY A 92 8.73 11.79 -8.25
N LYS A 93 8.80 12.26 -7.00
CA LYS A 93 9.93 13.06 -6.53
C LYS A 93 11.18 12.18 -6.38
N ALA A 94 12.35 12.78 -6.18
CA ALA A 94 13.54 12.02 -5.84
C ALA A 94 13.33 11.26 -4.53
N THR A 95 13.86 10.04 -4.41
CA THR A 95 13.70 9.20 -3.20
C THR A 95 14.30 9.85 -1.95
N ASN A 96 15.26 10.76 -2.12
CA ASN A 96 15.88 11.54 -1.04
C ASN A 96 15.14 12.85 -0.75
N SER A 97 14.08 13.16 -1.50
CA SER A 97 13.32 14.39 -1.28
C SER A 97 12.47 14.28 -0.02
N PRO A 98 12.44 15.31 0.85
CA PRO A 98 11.53 15.35 1.99
C PRO A 98 10.05 15.38 1.56
N ASN A 99 9.80 15.70 0.29
CA ASN A 99 8.48 15.70 -0.34
C ASN A 99 8.14 14.37 -1.01
N TYR A 100 8.92 13.30 -0.84
CA TYR A 100 8.57 11.99 -1.39
C TYR A 100 7.37 11.42 -0.65
N ARG A 101 6.27 11.21 -1.37
CA ARG A 101 4.99 10.76 -0.82
C ARG A 101 4.45 9.57 -1.60
N TYR A 102 3.68 8.76 -0.91
CA TYR A 102 3.02 7.56 -1.41
C TYR A 102 1.51 7.70 -1.22
N ARG A 103 0.74 7.09 -2.11
CA ARG A 103 -0.70 6.90 -1.95
C ARG A 103 -1.12 5.56 -2.51
N LEU A 104 -2.29 5.06 -2.10
CA LEU A 104 -2.91 3.92 -2.76
C LEU A 104 -3.32 4.29 -4.19
N THR A 105 -3.19 3.35 -5.11
CA THR A 105 -3.77 3.48 -6.45
C THR A 105 -5.29 3.47 -6.33
N ASP A 106 -5.97 4.10 -7.29
CA ASP A 106 -7.44 4.17 -7.29
C ASP A 106 -8.08 2.78 -7.31
N GLU A 107 -7.41 1.85 -7.98
CA GLU A 107 -7.83 0.46 -8.17
C GLU A 107 -7.74 -0.33 -6.86
N MET A 108 -6.62 -0.16 -6.14
CA MET A 108 -6.46 -0.74 -4.81
C MET A 108 -7.45 -0.10 -3.83
N LEU A 109 -7.69 1.20 -3.92
CA LEU A 109 -8.67 1.90 -3.08
C LEU A 109 -10.10 1.37 -3.31
N ALA A 110 -10.51 1.21 -4.58
CA ALA A 110 -11.81 0.69 -4.95
C ALA A 110 -12.00 -0.75 -4.45
N LEU A 111 -10.94 -1.58 -4.55
CA LEU A 111 -10.94 -2.92 -4.00
C LEU A 111 -11.09 -2.91 -2.48
N LEU A 112 -10.27 -2.13 -1.76
CA LEU A 112 -10.36 -2.00 -0.31
C LEU A 112 -11.77 -1.58 0.14
N ARG A 113 -12.40 -0.63 -0.57
CA ARG A 113 -13.75 -0.14 -0.24
C ARG A 113 -14.84 -1.19 -0.38
N SER A 114 -14.65 -2.19 -1.24
CA SER A 114 -15.61 -3.30 -1.39
C SER A 114 -15.33 -4.47 -0.44
N PHE A 115 -14.25 -4.44 0.34
CA PHE A 115 -13.91 -5.52 1.27
C PHE A 115 -15.02 -5.78 2.29
N GLY A 116 -15.40 -7.06 2.41
CA GLY A 116 -16.51 -7.50 3.27
C GLY A 116 -17.90 -7.29 2.69
N GLY A 117 -18.03 -6.71 1.48
CA GLY A 117 -19.28 -6.59 0.75
C GLY A 117 -19.45 -7.64 -0.36
N GLU A 118 -20.65 -7.71 -0.93
CA GLU A 118 -20.98 -8.66 -2.01
C GLU A 118 -20.18 -8.43 -3.30
N MET A 119 -19.73 -7.18 -3.52
CA MET A 119 -18.90 -6.80 -4.66
C MET A 119 -17.40 -7.09 -4.48
N TRP A 120 -16.95 -7.56 -3.30
CA TRP A 120 -15.55 -7.87 -3.04
C TRP A 120 -14.97 -8.84 -4.07
N GLN A 121 -15.64 -9.98 -4.26
CA GLN A 121 -15.14 -11.05 -5.11
C GLN A 121 -15.04 -10.61 -6.58
N GLN A 122 -16.01 -9.85 -7.07
CA GLN A 122 -15.99 -9.30 -8.43
C GLN A 122 -14.87 -8.28 -8.63
N ASN A 123 -14.70 -7.35 -7.67
CA ASN A 123 -13.63 -6.36 -7.74
C ASN A 123 -12.24 -7.01 -7.63
N LYS A 124 -12.10 -8.06 -6.81
CA LYS A 124 -10.87 -8.83 -6.68
C LYS A 124 -10.50 -9.56 -7.96
N ASP A 125 -11.49 -10.17 -8.62
CA ASP A 125 -11.29 -10.89 -9.88
C ASP A 125 -10.81 -9.92 -10.96
N LYS A 126 -11.55 -8.82 -11.14
CA LYS A 126 -11.17 -7.73 -12.04
C LYS A 126 -9.79 -7.17 -11.73
N PHE A 127 -9.50 -6.92 -10.44
CA PHE A 127 -8.19 -6.43 -10.02
C PHE A 127 -7.08 -7.43 -10.36
N THR A 128 -7.33 -8.73 -10.24
CA THR A 128 -6.37 -9.81 -10.53
C THR A 128 -6.15 -9.96 -12.03
N GLU A 129 -7.21 -9.88 -12.83
CA GLU A 129 -7.15 -9.88 -14.30
C GLU A 129 -6.37 -8.66 -14.82
N GLU A 130 -6.64 -7.48 -14.28
CA GLU A 130 -5.93 -6.26 -14.66
C GLU A 130 -4.53 -6.18 -14.02
N HIS A 131 -4.23 -6.98 -12.98
CA HIS A 131 -3.02 -6.86 -12.16
C HIS A 131 -1.73 -6.91 -12.97
N GLU A 132 -1.60 -7.85 -13.91
CA GLU A 132 -0.41 -7.95 -14.77
C GLU A 132 -0.26 -6.72 -15.66
N SER A 133 -1.39 -6.22 -16.20
CA SER A 133 -1.43 -5.00 -16.99
C SER A 133 -1.03 -3.78 -16.15
N LEU A 134 -1.48 -3.70 -14.90
CA LEU A 134 -1.12 -2.62 -13.98
C LEU A 134 0.34 -2.65 -13.60
N ILE A 135 0.87 -3.80 -13.21
CA ILE A 135 2.31 -3.96 -12.96
C ILE A 135 3.09 -3.50 -14.19
N SER A 136 2.69 -3.93 -15.39
CA SER A 136 3.33 -3.52 -16.66
C SER A 136 3.21 -2.01 -16.92
N GLN A 137 2.03 -1.40 -16.73
CA GLN A 137 1.81 0.03 -16.92
C GLN A 137 2.60 0.89 -15.94
N TYR A 138 2.58 0.56 -14.64
CA TYR A 138 3.33 1.27 -13.60
C TYR A 138 4.84 1.02 -13.73
N ALA A 139 5.27 -0.18 -14.15
CA ALA A 139 6.67 -0.46 -14.49
C ALA A 139 7.14 0.29 -15.74
N SER A 140 6.29 0.40 -16.77
CA SER A 140 6.59 1.15 -18.00
C SER A 140 6.71 2.65 -17.75
N LYS A 141 5.81 3.24 -16.95
CA LYS A 141 5.92 4.62 -16.45
C LYS A 141 7.26 4.88 -15.72
N LYS A 142 7.79 3.86 -15.02
CA LYS A 142 9.11 3.91 -14.37
C LYS A 142 10.27 3.76 -15.37
N SER A 143 10.14 2.88 -16.36
CA SER A 143 11.15 2.66 -17.40
C SER A 143 11.37 3.91 -18.24
N MET A 144 10.28 4.57 -18.68
CA MET A 144 10.38 5.83 -19.45
C MET A 144 11.01 6.98 -18.65
N ARG A 145 10.97 6.91 -17.31
CA ARG A 145 11.59 7.91 -16.44
C ARG A 145 13.06 7.63 -16.12
N LYS A 146 13.57 6.44 -16.46
CA LYS A 146 15.01 6.17 -16.46
C LYS A 146 15.57 6.69 -17.79
N MET A 147 16.26 7.83 -17.74
CA MET A 147 17.08 8.26 -18.88
C MET A 147 18.05 7.12 -19.24
N PRO A 148 18.20 6.76 -20.52
CA PRO A 148 19.17 5.75 -20.91
C PRO A 148 20.56 6.27 -20.55
N VAL A 149 21.22 5.57 -19.62
CA VAL A 149 22.64 5.79 -19.36
C VAL A 149 23.37 5.21 -20.57
N LYS A 150 23.86 6.10 -21.44
CA LYS A 150 24.90 5.73 -22.40
C LYS A 150 26.17 5.48 -21.60
N ILE A 151 26.72 4.28 -21.75
CA ILE A 151 28.09 3.94 -21.37
C ILE A 151 29.00 4.58 -22.43
#